data_AF-A0A1G7UBC7-F1
#
_entry.id   AF-A0A1G7UBC7-F1
#
_cell.length_a   1.000
_cell.length_b   1.000
_cell.length_c   1.000
_cell.angle_alpha   90.00
_cell.angle_beta   90.00
_cell.angle_gamma   90.00
#
_symmetry.space_group_name_H-M   'P 1'
#
loop_
_entity.id
_entity.type
_entity.pdbx_description
1 polymer ?
#
loop_
_entity_poly.entity_id
_entity_poly.type
_entity_poly.pdbx_seq_one_letter_code
_entity_poly.pdbx_strand_id
1 'polypeptide(L)'
;MLRILHSLPRTHKFLLLPVATMVAVLGAQQLYSTVSASDDETDNTEFTVVEMPIGNSDATQVVETASTPGQERPSLRSDNEGYIPLNTLKAQEIVDINFLAKAHAGTLDGSDARDLTSFDASPQVIEQGDSTTVDDTAGLVAGEPPTLDAGVLQLASHLTEINVDGGAEGGTSYDDFSADPLWLIDDDPSLEAEIVAHQNFVPQWETYTVQPGDTFAVLAERTLGLGYSEVMQLLDSMPDKNVLTRWRVGQNFDYKVDEDGQLMALRIMKNARTGYLIERAEDEQQAFEIADIEKAGEATQRLFSGTVSGSFGQSAQATGLNSAEVAELTNVLSKKLDFRRDTRRGDAFQVLVESDIIDGKSLDSRILAVRYQGARMDLTVVRNSDDNRFYTPDGHSLDPAFNRYPFDGHYRISSSFNLRRKHPITGRISPHYGTDFAMPSGSTVRAPADGRVVKSAYHRLAGNYLVVRHDNGYKTRYLHLSKRLVSEGERVTMGERIALSGNTGRSTGAHLHYEVIANGNRVDAMRVDLPENQSLSGPALAAFKREAEPMLARLENDGSTSAIAQASTRQSGDDS
;
A
#
# COMPACT_ATOMS: atom_id res chain seq x y z
N MET A 1 47.27 -36.07 39.97
CA MET A 1 46.12 -36.63 39.21
C MET A 1 46.42 -37.06 37.77
N LEU A 2 47.34 -36.43 37.02
CA LEU A 2 47.48 -36.63 35.56
C LEU A 2 48.06 -37.98 35.05
N ARG A 3 48.55 -38.89 35.90
CA ARG A 3 49.10 -40.20 35.46
C ARG A 3 48.10 -41.37 35.40
N ILE A 4 46.88 -41.22 35.93
CA ILE A 4 45.89 -42.33 36.00
C ILE A 4 45.00 -42.41 34.74
N LEU A 5 44.79 -41.29 34.02
CA LEU A 5 43.86 -41.22 32.88
C LEU A 5 44.36 -41.91 31.58
N HIS A 6 45.57 -42.46 31.57
CA HIS A 6 46.15 -43.11 30.39
C HIS A 6 45.96 -44.64 30.34
N SER A 7 45.54 -45.30 31.42
CA SER A 7 45.32 -46.76 31.44
C SER A 7 43.88 -47.22 31.19
N LEU A 8 42.90 -46.31 31.12
CA LEU A 8 41.49 -46.67 31.01
C LEU A 8 41.04 -46.94 29.56
N PRO A 9 40.24 -48.02 29.31
CA PRO A 9 39.67 -48.33 27.99
C PRO A 9 38.86 -47.18 27.39
N ARG A 10 38.86 -47.08 26.06
CA ARG A 10 38.25 -45.97 25.29
C ARG A 10 36.78 -45.71 25.63
N THR A 11 36.02 -46.75 26.00
CA THR A 11 34.58 -46.65 26.35
C THR A 11 34.28 -45.86 27.62
N HIS A 12 35.25 -45.69 28.54
CA HIS A 12 35.03 -44.90 29.76
C HIS A 12 35.54 -43.46 29.68
N LYS A 13 36.29 -43.09 28.63
CA LYS A 13 36.72 -41.70 28.43
C LYS A 13 35.59 -40.77 27.97
N PHE A 14 34.59 -41.30 27.26
CA PHE A 14 33.44 -40.52 26.79
C PHE A 14 32.42 -40.18 27.89
N LEU A 15 32.38 -40.95 28.99
CA LEU A 15 31.40 -40.75 30.06
C LEU A 15 31.85 -39.72 31.12
N LEU A 16 33.16 -39.40 31.18
CA LEU A 16 33.71 -38.38 32.09
C LEU A 16 33.84 -36.98 31.46
N LEU A 17 33.69 -36.85 30.13
CA LEU A 17 33.81 -35.57 29.44
C LEU A 17 32.75 -34.53 29.88
N PRO A 18 31.46 -34.88 30.08
CA PRO A 18 30.43 -33.91 30.47
C PRO A 18 30.64 -33.32 31.87
N VAL A 19 31.18 -34.11 32.80
CA VAL A 19 31.39 -33.71 34.20
C VAL A 19 32.52 -32.70 34.32
N ALA A 20 33.60 -32.88 33.54
CA ALA A 20 34.73 -31.95 33.52
C ALA A 20 34.36 -30.57 32.95
N THR A 21 33.48 -30.51 31.95
CA THR A 21 33.00 -29.24 31.38
C THR A 21 32.09 -28.46 32.33
N MET A 22 31.27 -29.15 33.14
CA MET A 22 30.33 -28.49 34.05
C MET A 22 31.03 -27.78 35.21
N VAL A 23 32.12 -28.36 35.73
CA VAL A 23 32.94 -27.75 36.79
C VAL A 23 33.68 -26.50 36.31
N ALA A 24 34.09 -26.44 35.04
CA ALA A 24 34.73 -25.27 34.45
C ALA A 24 33.76 -24.07 34.30
N VAL A 25 32.49 -24.33 33.98
CA VAL A 25 31.48 -23.27 33.79
C VAL A 25 31.08 -22.62 35.12
N LEU A 26 30.90 -23.39 36.20
CA LEU A 26 30.63 -22.82 37.53
C LEU A 26 31.82 -22.02 38.09
N GLY A 27 33.06 -22.42 37.78
CA GLY A 27 34.26 -21.69 38.22
C GLY A 27 34.41 -20.29 37.61
N ALA A 28 33.88 -20.07 36.40
CA ALA A 28 33.96 -18.77 35.72
C ALA A 28 32.95 -17.75 36.26
N GLN A 29 31.79 -18.18 36.74
CA GLN A 29 30.72 -17.28 37.20
C GLN A 29 30.99 -16.59 38.55
N GLN A 30 31.85 -17.14 39.42
CA GLN A 30 32.21 -16.49 40.70
C GLN A 30 33.28 -15.40 40.59
N LEU A 31 34.00 -15.29 39.47
CA LEU A 31 35.05 -14.27 39.29
C LEU A 31 34.55 -12.96 38.68
N TYR A 32 33.33 -12.93 38.15
CA TYR A 32 32.76 -11.74 37.48
C TYR A 32 31.91 -10.85 38.41
N SER A 33 31.56 -11.31 39.60
CA SER A 33 30.69 -10.57 40.54
C SER A 33 31.44 -9.68 41.55
N THR A 34 32.77 -9.51 41.41
CA THR A 34 33.61 -8.80 42.38
C THR A 34 34.44 -7.66 41.77
N VAL A 35 34.09 -7.18 40.56
CA VAL A 35 34.79 -6.08 39.88
C VAL A 35 33.78 -5.05 39.33
N SER A 36 32.84 -4.63 40.16
CA SER A 36 31.88 -3.56 39.84
C SER A 36 31.51 -2.77 41.09
N ALA A 37 32.50 -2.10 41.68
CA ALA A 37 32.32 -1.09 42.71
C ALA A 37 33.63 -0.29 42.91
N SER A 38 33.91 0.67 42.04
CA SER A 38 34.45 1.99 42.44
C SER A 38 34.57 2.95 41.25
N ASP A 39 34.54 4.24 41.61
CA ASP A 39 35.13 5.40 40.95
C ASP A 39 34.32 6.14 39.85
N ASP A 40 33.91 7.32 40.29
CA ASP A 40 33.22 8.44 39.67
C ASP A 40 34.26 9.54 39.49
N GLU A 41 34.46 10.07 38.27
CA GLU A 41 35.11 11.39 38.12
C GLU A 41 34.78 12.08 36.79
N THR A 42 34.73 13.40 36.86
CA THR A 42 34.33 14.36 35.82
C THR A 42 35.46 14.70 34.85
N ASP A 43 35.13 15.07 33.61
CA ASP A 43 35.84 16.19 32.97
C ASP A 43 34.97 16.97 31.95
N ASN A 44 35.22 18.27 31.83
CA ASN A 44 34.57 19.21 30.92
C ASN A 44 35.56 19.69 29.85
N THR A 45 35.17 19.71 28.56
CA THR A 45 35.86 20.55 27.57
C THR A 45 34.90 21.19 26.58
N GLU A 46 35.08 22.50 26.36
CA GLU A 46 34.24 23.40 25.59
C GLU A 46 34.56 23.50 24.08
N PHE A 47 33.53 23.90 23.31
CA PHE A 47 33.52 24.69 22.06
C PHE A 47 34.55 24.45 20.92
N THR A 48 34.02 24.41 19.69
CA THR A 48 34.21 25.52 18.71
C THR A 48 33.10 25.47 17.64
N VAL A 49 32.41 26.59 17.44
CA VAL A 49 31.49 26.82 16.30
C VAL A 49 32.24 27.61 15.22
N VAL A 50 32.02 27.27 13.94
CA VAL A 50 32.49 28.08 12.80
C VAL A 50 31.34 28.29 11.83
N GLU A 51 31.02 29.55 11.55
CA GLU A 51 30.02 29.99 10.58
C GLU A 51 30.62 30.93 9.52
N MET A 52 29.79 31.21 8.49
CA MET A 52 29.90 32.28 7.47
C MET A 52 30.74 32.01 6.21
N PRO A 53 30.50 32.72 5.07
CA PRO A 53 29.40 33.67 4.77
C PRO A 53 28.59 33.38 3.47
N ILE A 54 27.53 34.18 3.29
CA ILE A 54 26.67 34.28 2.10
C ILE A 54 27.31 35.15 1.00
N GLY A 55 26.96 34.94 -0.27
CA GLY A 55 27.24 35.89 -1.37
C GLY A 55 26.16 35.86 -2.47
N ASN A 56 25.45 36.99 -2.65
CA ASN A 56 24.41 37.22 -3.66
C ASN A 56 24.89 38.23 -4.72
N SER A 57 24.44 38.11 -5.97
CA SER A 57 24.22 39.27 -6.86
C SER A 57 23.36 38.95 -8.10
N ASP A 58 22.29 39.74 -8.22
CA ASP A 58 21.44 40.11 -9.39
C ASP A 58 22.18 40.27 -10.75
N ALA A 59 21.55 40.38 -11.95
CA ALA A 59 20.16 40.42 -12.48
C ALA A 59 20.22 39.89 -13.96
N THR A 60 19.17 39.66 -14.76
CA THR A 60 18.07 40.57 -15.21
C THR A 60 17.02 39.79 -16.01
N GLN A 61 15.77 40.25 -16.02
CA GLN A 61 14.64 39.64 -16.76
C GLN A 61 14.60 39.97 -18.26
N VAL A 62 13.96 39.10 -19.05
CA VAL A 62 13.14 39.45 -20.23
C VAL A 62 11.87 38.58 -20.20
N VAL A 63 10.72 39.15 -20.56
CA VAL A 63 9.37 38.55 -20.50
C VAL A 63 8.77 38.47 -21.92
N GLU A 64 7.65 37.74 -22.03
CA GLU A 64 6.76 37.56 -23.21
C GLU A 64 7.14 36.45 -24.22
N THR A 65 6.19 35.66 -24.78
CA THR A 65 4.72 35.64 -24.64
C THR A 65 4.14 34.21 -24.77
N ALA A 66 2.87 34.03 -24.39
CA ALA A 66 2.16 32.74 -24.31
C ALA A 66 1.56 32.23 -25.63
N SER A 67 1.21 30.93 -25.69
CA SER A 67 0.14 30.37 -26.56
C SER A 67 -0.25 28.95 -26.16
N THR A 68 -1.54 28.75 -25.82
CA THR A 68 -2.19 27.47 -25.45
C THR A 68 -3.71 27.65 -25.65
N PRO A 69 -4.56 26.59 -25.74
CA PRO A 69 -4.48 25.32 -26.46
C PRO A 69 -5.64 25.13 -27.48
N GLY A 70 -5.62 24.03 -28.24
CA GLY A 70 -6.83 23.44 -28.84
C GLY A 70 -7.19 22.12 -28.14
N GLN A 71 -8.43 21.96 -27.68
CA GLN A 71 -8.96 20.72 -27.11
C GLN A 71 -9.53 19.79 -28.19
N GLU A 72 -9.29 18.48 -28.09
CA GLU A 72 -10.28 17.47 -28.49
C GLU A 72 -10.33 16.28 -27.51
N ARG A 73 -11.54 15.71 -27.41
CA ARG A 73 -12.09 14.87 -26.34
C ARG A 73 -11.53 13.44 -26.27
N PRO A 74 -11.42 12.82 -25.08
CA PRO A 74 -11.54 11.38 -24.92
C PRO A 74 -13.00 10.95 -24.72
N SER A 75 -13.37 9.75 -25.20
CA SER A 75 -14.68 9.15 -25.00
C SER A 75 -14.68 8.11 -23.88
N LEU A 76 -15.78 8.07 -23.11
CA LEU A 76 -16.02 7.15 -22.02
C LEU A 76 -16.28 5.71 -22.51
N ARG A 77 -15.81 4.73 -21.76
CA ARG A 77 -16.53 3.46 -21.57
C ARG A 77 -16.37 2.97 -20.14
N SER A 78 -17.50 2.64 -19.54
CA SER A 78 -17.66 2.23 -18.14
C SER A 78 -17.47 0.73 -17.98
N ASP A 79 -16.95 0.33 -16.82
CA ASP A 79 -17.39 -0.86 -16.10
C ASP A 79 -17.61 -0.43 -14.64
N ASN A 80 -18.69 -0.91 -14.02
CA ASN A 80 -19.30 -0.27 -12.85
C ASN A 80 -19.75 -1.34 -11.84
N GLU A 81 -18.90 -1.65 -10.86
CA GLU A 81 -19.24 -2.49 -9.70
C GLU A 81 -19.04 -1.65 -8.43
N GLY A 82 -20.15 -1.26 -7.81
CA GLY A 82 -20.19 -0.30 -6.70
C GLY A 82 -20.13 -0.98 -5.34
N TYR A 83 -19.03 -0.79 -4.62
CA TYR A 83 -18.86 -1.18 -3.23
C TYR A 83 -19.55 -0.19 -2.28
N ILE A 84 -20.39 -0.68 -1.36
CA ILE A 84 -21.06 0.14 -0.33
C ILE A 84 -20.54 -0.26 1.06
N PRO A 85 -19.69 0.55 1.73
CA PRO A 85 -19.30 0.29 3.10
C PRO A 85 -20.43 0.63 4.08
N LEU A 86 -20.71 -0.27 5.03
CA LEU A 86 -21.80 -0.16 6.02
C LEU A 86 -21.76 1.08 6.95
N ASN A 87 -20.73 1.93 6.86
CA ASN A 87 -20.57 3.11 7.71
C ASN A 87 -21.21 4.39 7.12
N THR A 88 -21.91 4.34 5.98
CA THR A 88 -22.48 5.53 5.31
C THR A 88 -23.97 5.77 5.55
N LEU A 89 -24.63 4.98 6.40
CA LEU A 89 -26.03 5.22 6.81
C LEU A 89 -26.08 6.26 7.95
N LYS A 90 -26.35 7.53 7.60
CA LYS A 90 -26.70 8.56 8.60
C LYS A 90 -28.14 8.37 9.09
N ALA A 91 -28.36 8.60 10.39
CA ALA A 91 -29.70 8.63 10.98
C ALA A 91 -30.55 9.77 10.39
N GLN A 92 -31.86 9.53 10.25
CA GLN A 92 -32.80 10.52 9.74
C GLN A 92 -33.06 11.61 10.79
N GLU A 93 -33.13 12.86 10.32
CA GLU A 93 -33.16 14.06 11.14
C GLU A 93 -34.58 14.38 11.62
N ILE A 94 -34.72 14.72 12.91
CA ILE A 94 -36.00 15.15 13.50
C ILE A 94 -36.22 16.62 13.14
N VAL A 95 -37.33 16.89 12.47
CA VAL A 95 -37.76 18.24 12.10
C VAL A 95 -38.43 18.90 13.31
N ASP A 96 -37.92 20.06 13.72
CA ASP A 96 -38.72 21.04 14.47
C ASP A 96 -38.49 22.44 13.88
N ILE A 97 -39.55 23.25 13.84
CA ILE A 97 -39.66 24.40 12.93
C ILE A 97 -39.99 25.67 13.72
N ASN A 98 -39.22 26.76 13.56
CA ASN A 98 -39.73 28.13 13.80
C ASN A 98 -38.95 29.26 13.11
N PHE A 99 -39.63 30.39 12.91
CA PHE A 99 -39.34 31.37 11.85
C PHE A 99 -39.47 32.83 12.35
N LEU A 100 -38.61 33.73 11.83
CA LEU A 100 -38.61 35.20 11.93
C LEU A 100 -38.43 35.90 13.30
N ALA A 101 -37.42 36.78 13.34
CA ALA A 101 -37.64 38.22 13.60
C ALA A 101 -36.53 39.07 12.95
N LYS A 102 -36.88 40.27 12.49
CA LYS A 102 -35.97 41.27 11.88
C LYS A 102 -35.93 42.53 12.75
N ALA A 103 -34.78 43.23 12.71
CA ALA A 103 -34.61 44.69 12.74
C ALA A 103 -34.18 45.43 14.03
N HIS A 104 -33.15 46.27 13.80
CA HIS A 104 -32.91 47.65 14.26
C HIS A 104 -32.14 48.02 15.55
N ALA A 105 -31.24 49.01 15.33
CA ALA A 105 -30.58 49.96 16.26
C ALA A 105 -29.53 49.40 17.25
N GLY A 106 -28.45 50.11 17.59
CA GLY A 106 -27.92 51.38 17.07
C GLY A 106 -26.80 52.00 17.95
N THR A 107 -25.98 52.88 17.36
CA THR A 107 -25.24 54.00 18.00
C THR A 107 -24.08 53.74 19.00
N LEU A 108 -22.85 53.93 18.49
CA LEU A 108 -21.73 54.80 18.97
C LEU A 108 -21.67 55.29 20.45
N ASP A 109 -20.52 55.05 21.10
CA ASP A 109 -19.57 56.04 21.68
C ASP A 109 -18.29 55.28 22.12
N GLY A 110 -17.06 55.79 22.24
CA GLY A 110 -16.54 57.15 22.11
C GLY A 110 -15.56 57.50 23.24
N SER A 111 -14.24 57.48 23.00
CA SER A 111 -13.26 58.21 23.85
C SER A 111 -11.92 58.47 23.14
N ASP A 112 -11.43 59.70 23.29
CA ASP A 112 -10.29 60.29 22.56
C ASP A 112 -8.90 59.90 23.10
N ALA A 113 -7.84 60.04 22.26
CA ALA A 113 -6.92 61.20 22.36
C ALA A 113 -5.65 61.11 21.48
N ARG A 114 -5.47 62.13 20.60
CA ARG A 114 -4.21 62.86 20.26
C ARG A 114 -3.07 62.06 19.55
N ASP A 115 -2.21 62.61 18.68
CA ASP A 115 -2.01 64.02 18.23
C ASP A 115 -1.30 64.06 16.84
N LEU A 116 -1.60 65.09 16.04
CA LEU A 116 -0.72 65.87 15.11
C LEU A 116 0.46 65.14 14.40
N THR A 117 0.53 64.96 13.06
CA THR A 117 0.74 65.97 11.96
C THR A 117 0.71 65.25 10.57
N SER A 118 0.75 65.85 9.34
CA SER A 118 0.51 67.20 8.77
C SER A 118 0.48 67.17 7.21
N PHE A 119 -0.16 68.16 6.58
CA PHE A 119 0.19 68.94 5.35
C PHE A 119 1.25 68.42 4.32
N ASP A 120 1.12 68.56 2.98
CA ASP A 120 0.12 69.23 2.08
C ASP A 120 0.33 68.82 0.58
N ALA A 121 -0.52 69.33 -0.33
CA ALA A 121 -0.30 69.66 -1.76
C ALA A 121 -0.43 68.60 -2.91
N SER A 122 -1.68 68.27 -3.31
CA SER A 122 -2.40 68.79 -4.51
C SER A 122 -1.65 69.54 -5.66
N PRO A 123 -2.23 69.72 -6.90
CA PRO A 123 -3.36 69.04 -7.59
C PRO A 123 -3.41 69.02 -9.18
N GLN A 124 -4.51 68.47 -9.76
CA GLN A 124 -5.11 68.66 -11.13
C GLN A 124 -4.33 68.16 -12.39
N VAL A 125 -4.87 67.95 -13.63
CA VAL A 125 -6.02 68.48 -14.42
C VAL A 125 -6.61 67.44 -15.44
N ILE A 126 -7.95 67.23 -15.42
CA ILE A 126 -9.03 67.24 -16.46
C ILE A 126 -8.84 66.70 -17.93
N GLU A 127 -9.96 66.13 -18.48
CA GLU A 127 -10.46 66.05 -19.90
C GLU A 127 -10.46 64.68 -20.64
N GLN A 128 -11.39 64.28 -21.53
CA GLN A 128 -12.79 64.66 -21.93
C GLN A 128 -13.41 63.57 -22.86
N GLY A 129 -14.75 63.56 -23.09
CA GLY A 129 -15.48 62.85 -24.18
C GLY A 129 -16.08 61.47 -23.82
N ASP A 130 -17.37 61.10 -23.98
CA ASP A 130 -18.49 61.46 -24.90
C ASP A 130 -18.30 60.91 -26.34
N SER A 131 -19.25 60.31 -27.10
CA SER A 131 -20.72 60.14 -26.94
C SER A 131 -21.32 58.93 -27.75
N THR A 132 -22.49 58.44 -27.30
CA THR A 132 -23.79 58.11 -27.97
C THR A 132 -24.02 57.23 -29.25
N THR A 133 -25.30 56.80 -29.38
CA THR A 133 -26.07 56.13 -30.49
C THR A 133 -25.93 54.60 -30.64
N VAL A 134 -26.96 53.71 -30.62
CA VAL A 134 -28.44 53.68 -30.92
C VAL A 134 -28.79 53.17 -32.34
N ASP A 135 -29.89 52.40 -32.43
CA ASP A 135 -30.62 51.85 -33.60
C ASP A 135 -30.06 50.60 -34.35
N ASP A 136 -30.87 49.66 -34.90
CA ASP A 136 -32.28 49.25 -34.61
C ASP A 136 -32.64 47.92 -35.35
N THR A 137 -33.82 47.35 -35.03
CA THR A 137 -34.70 46.44 -35.82
C THR A 137 -34.52 44.89 -35.85
N ALA A 138 -35.48 44.25 -35.14
CA ALA A 138 -36.46 43.26 -35.64
C ALA A 138 -36.12 41.77 -35.92
N GLY A 139 -36.92 40.87 -35.32
CA GLY A 139 -37.07 39.45 -35.70
C GLY A 139 -37.79 38.58 -34.65
N LEU A 140 -39.11 38.36 -34.80
CA LEU A 140 -39.95 37.60 -33.85
C LEU A 140 -39.76 36.05 -33.94
N VAL A 141 -39.99 35.32 -32.83
CA VAL A 141 -41.12 34.36 -32.63
C VAL A 141 -40.83 33.30 -31.52
N ALA A 142 -41.78 33.22 -30.55
CA ALA A 142 -42.18 32.09 -29.68
C ALA A 142 -41.23 31.40 -28.68
N GLY A 143 -41.77 31.13 -27.48
CA GLY A 143 -41.41 29.98 -26.64
C GLY A 143 -41.08 30.30 -25.18
N GLU A 144 -42.09 30.31 -24.29
CA GLU A 144 -41.86 30.30 -22.83
C GLU A 144 -41.28 28.95 -22.37
N PRO A 145 -40.25 28.92 -21.50
CA PRO A 145 -39.85 27.71 -20.77
C PRO A 145 -40.65 27.58 -19.45
N PRO A 146 -40.95 26.34 -18.99
CA PRO A 146 -41.75 26.11 -17.80
C PRO A 146 -40.96 26.35 -16.50
N THR A 147 -41.69 26.75 -15.46
CA THR A 147 -41.21 26.81 -14.08
C THR A 147 -41.14 25.42 -13.45
N LEU A 148 -40.01 25.13 -12.80
CA LEU A 148 -39.86 24.05 -11.83
C LEU A 148 -39.04 24.61 -10.67
N ASP A 149 -39.61 24.65 -9.48
CA ASP A 149 -38.81 24.77 -8.26
C ASP A 149 -39.47 24.00 -7.11
N ALA A 150 -38.64 23.51 -6.19
CA ALA A 150 -38.98 22.41 -5.31
C ALA A 150 -39.79 22.82 -4.08
N GLY A 151 -40.87 22.08 -3.79
CA GLY A 151 -41.57 22.16 -2.51
C GLY A 151 -40.83 21.35 -1.44
N VAL A 152 -40.26 22.04 -0.44
CA VAL A 152 -39.65 21.44 0.75
C VAL A 152 -40.37 21.96 2.00
N LEU A 153 -40.70 21.01 2.88
CA LEU A 153 -41.15 21.06 4.28
C LEU A 153 -41.78 22.33 4.90
N GLN A 154 -42.99 22.10 5.44
CA GLN A 154 -43.41 22.28 6.84
C GLN A 154 -43.03 23.57 7.60
N LEU A 155 -43.99 24.36 8.10
CA LEU A 155 -44.97 24.11 9.19
C LEU A 155 -44.41 24.48 10.59
N ALA A 156 -44.17 25.78 10.81
CA ALA A 156 -43.94 26.35 12.14
C ALA A 156 -45.15 27.13 12.64
N SER A 157 -45.58 26.86 13.88
CA SER A 157 -46.44 27.77 14.63
C SER A 157 -45.99 27.82 16.09
N HIS A 158 -45.27 28.87 16.47
CA HIS A 158 -45.11 29.22 17.88
C HIS A 158 -46.28 30.08 18.35
N LEU A 159 -46.86 29.70 19.48
CA LEU A 159 -47.67 30.57 20.30
C LEU A 159 -46.74 31.45 21.14
N THR A 160 -46.90 32.77 21.07
CA THR A 160 -47.06 33.65 22.24
C THR A 160 -47.23 35.09 21.78
N GLU A 161 -48.39 35.69 22.05
CA GLU A 161 -48.43 36.87 22.91
C GLU A 161 -49.84 37.04 23.48
N ILE A 162 -49.92 37.17 24.80
CA ILE A 162 -51.13 37.57 25.51
C ILE A 162 -50.99 39.06 25.77
N ASN A 163 -52.01 39.85 25.46
CA ASN A 163 -52.24 41.07 26.21
C ASN A 163 -53.73 41.27 26.52
N VAL A 164 -53.98 41.89 27.67
CA VAL A 164 -55.23 41.86 28.42
C VAL A 164 -55.83 43.26 28.52
N ASP A 165 -57.13 43.39 28.28
CA ASP A 165 -57.98 44.41 28.91
C ASP A 165 -59.46 43.98 28.78
N GLY A 166 -60.33 44.06 29.79
CA GLY A 166 -60.10 44.46 31.18
C GLY A 166 -61.36 44.35 32.05
N GLY A 167 -61.14 44.20 33.37
CA GLY A 167 -62.13 44.37 34.45
C GLY A 167 -63.20 43.27 34.63
N ALA A 168 -63.78 43.08 35.82
CA ALA A 168 -63.33 43.40 37.19
C ALA A 168 -64.30 42.69 38.17
N GLU A 169 -63.76 42.03 39.22
CA GLU A 169 -64.40 41.67 40.52
C GLU A 169 -65.78 40.96 40.51
N GLY A 170 -66.05 39.91 41.29
CA GLY A 170 -65.31 39.19 42.32
C GLY A 170 -66.31 38.33 43.14
N GLY A 171 -65.85 37.56 44.13
CA GLY A 171 -66.75 36.99 45.16
C GLY A 171 -67.03 35.49 45.10
N THR A 172 -66.19 34.75 45.83
CA THR A 172 -66.33 33.37 46.32
C THR A 172 -67.68 32.98 46.94
N SER A 173 -68.11 31.70 46.80
CA SER A 173 -68.53 30.84 47.94
C SER A 173 -68.68 29.36 47.53
N TYR A 174 -68.64 28.47 48.54
CA TYR A 174 -68.79 27.01 48.47
C TYR A 174 -70.25 26.55 48.21
N ASP A 175 -70.39 25.32 47.67
CA ASP A 175 -71.23 24.19 48.14
C ASP A 175 -70.83 22.96 47.29
N ASP A 176 -70.30 21.87 47.87
CA ASP A 176 -70.97 20.74 48.54
C ASP A 176 -71.64 19.74 47.56
N PHE A 177 -71.33 18.45 47.74
CA PHE A 177 -72.26 17.30 47.70
C PHE A 177 -71.51 15.98 47.90
N SER A 178 -71.71 15.36 49.06
CA SER A 178 -71.28 14.00 49.36
C SER A 178 -72.34 12.95 48.98
N ALA A 179 -71.87 11.83 48.41
CA ALA A 179 -72.34 10.45 48.51
C ALA A 179 -73.83 10.11 48.84
N ASP A 180 -74.41 9.20 48.06
CA ASP A 180 -74.97 7.92 48.57
C ASP A 180 -75.18 6.88 47.43
N PRO A 181 -75.44 5.58 47.68
CA PRO A 181 -74.79 4.50 46.92
C PRO A 181 -75.74 3.41 46.34
N LEU A 182 -75.12 2.32 45.83
CA LEU A 182 -75.58 0.91 45.75
C LEU A 182 -75.70 0.26 44.34
N TRP A 183 -74.87 -0.77 44.14
CA TRP A 183 -75.20 -2.14 43.65
C TRP A 183 -75.07 -2.56 42.16
N LEU A 184 -74.14 -3.54 42.00
CA LEU A 184 -74.23 -4.83 41.26
C LEU A 184 -74.00 -4.92 39.73
N ILE A 185 -73.41 -6.07 39.33
CA ILE A 185 -73.38 -6.72 37.98
C ILE A 185 -72.38 -6.07 36.99
N ASP A 186 -71.45 -6.76 36.32
CA ASP A 186 -71.09 -8.20 36.28
C ASP A 186 -69.56 -8.38 36.04
N ASP A 187 -69.00 -9.55 36.34
CA ASP A 187 -67.64 -9.93 35.93
C ASP A 187 -67.58 -10.19 34.41
N ASP A 188 -66.78 -9.43 33.67
CA ASP A 188 -66.36 -9.78 32.30
C ASP A 188 -64.87 -10.17 32.27
N PRO A 189 -64.53 -11.48 32.34
CA PRO A 189 -63.16 -11.95 32.30
C PRO A 189 -62.58 -12.03 30.87
N SER A 190 -63.23 -11.47 29.85
CA SER A 190 -62.77 -11.60 28.46
C SER A 190 -61.67 -10.61 28.04
N LEU A 191 -61.56 -9.44 28.69
CA LEU A 191 -60.59 -8.41 28.29
C LEU A 191 -59.17 -8.58 28.86
N GLU A 192 -59.00 -9.30 29.97
CA GLU A 192 -57.66 -9.58 30.53
C GLU A 192 -56.96 -10.76 29.82
N ALA A 193 -57.71 -11.61 29.11
CA ALA A 193 -57.19 -12.74 28.36
C ALA A 193 -56.70 -12.39 26.95
N GLU A 194 -57.11 -11.24 26.39
CA GLU A 194 -56.76 -10.82 25.02
C GLU A 194 -55.48 -9.96 24.96
N ILE A 195 -54.91 -9.59 26.12
CA ILE A 195 -53.61 -8.89 26.23
C ILE A 195 -52.51 -9.85 26.73
N VAL A 196 -52.54 -11.11 26.28
CA VAL A 196 -51.30 -11.90 26.21
C VAL A 196 -50.47 -11.30 25.09
N ALA A 197 -49.55 -10.42 25.47
CA ALA A 197 -48.74 -9.65 24.54
C ALA A 197 -48.12 -10.54 23.45
N HIS A 198 -48.44 -10.24 22.19
CA HIS A 198 -47.57 -10.56 21.07
C HIS A 198 -46.24 -9.84 21.31
N GLN A 199 -45.29 -10.53 21.94
CA GLN A 199 -43.91 -10.09 21.99
C GLN A 199 -43.39 -10.23 20.56
N ASN A 200 -43.31 -9.12 19.82
CA ASN A 200 -42.77 -9.14 18.46
C ASN A 200 -41.41 -9.84 18.48
N PHE A 201 -41.30 -10.97 17.78
CA PHE A 201 -40.07 -11.73 17.70
C PHE A 201 -38.99 -10.87 17.05
N VAL A 202 -37.93 -10.53 17.79
CA VAL A 202 -36.78 -9.76 17.28
C VAL A 202 -35.64 -10.74 16.98
N PRO A 203 -35.48 -11.18 15.72
CA PRO A 203 -34.51 -12.22 15.37
C PRO A 203 -33.07 -11.76 15.66
N GLN A 204 -32.34 -12.55 16.44
CA GLN A 204 -30.97 -12.28 16.89
C GLN A 204 -29.93 -13.07 16.07
N TRP A 205 -28.67 -12.64 16.15
CA TRP A 205 -27.54 -13.43 15.63
C TRP A 205 -27.10 -14.46 16.68
N GLU A 206 -27.08 -15.74 16.28
CA GLU A 206 -26.56 -16.85 17.08
C GLU A 206 -25.28 -17.40 16.44
N THR A 207 -24.27 -17.76 17.25
CA THR A 207 -23.02 -18.36 16.76
C THR A 207 -23.08 -19.88 16.93
N TYR A 208 -23.00 -20.63 15.83
CA TYR A 208 -22.82 -22.09 15.87
C TYR A 208 -21.33 -22.45 15.88
N THR A 209 -20.95 -23.48 16.65
CA THR A 209 -19.61 -24.10 16.62
C THR A 209 -19.72 -25.52 16.05
N VAL A 210 -19.06 -25.79 14.92
CA VAL A 210 -19.09 -27.09 14.22
C VAL A 210 -18.60 -28.23 15.12
N GLN A 211 -19.42 -29.27 15.26
CA GLN A 211 -19.13 -30.46 16.08
C GLN A 211 -18.59 -31.64 15.25
N PRO A 212 -17.96 -32.66 15.88
CA PRO A 212 -17.53 -33.87 15.18
C PRO A 212 -18.71 -34.60 14.53
N GLY A 213 -18.67 -34.75 13.20
CA GLY A 213 -19.69 -35.44 12.43
C GLY A 213 -20.81 -34.55 11.86
N ASP A 214 -20.82 -33.25 12.18
CA ASP A 214 -21.71 -32.31 11.49
C ASP A 214 -21.38 -32.25 9.99
N THR A 215 -22.43 -32.16 9.16
CA THR A 215 -22.33 -31.81 7.74
C THR A 215 -23.31 -30.68 7.47
N PHE A 216 -23.02 -29.80 6.51
CA PHE A 216 -23.87 -28.63 6.25
C PHE A 216 -25.33 -29.02 5.99
N ALA A 217 -25.60 -30.06 5.19
CA ALA A 217 -26.97 -30.48 4.91
C ALA A 217 -27.75 -30.91 6.16
N VAL A 218 -27.16 -31.75 7.02
CA VAL A 218 -27.80 -32.21 8.26
C VAL A 218 -27.95 -31.07 9.28
N LEU A 219 -26.98 -30.15 9.33
CA LEU A 219 -27.09 -28.98 10.19
C LEU A 219 -28.15 -28.01 9.70
N ALA A 220 -28.21 -27.75 8.39
CA ALA A 220 -29.12 -26.79 7.80
C ALA A 220 -30.59 -27.22 8.00
N GLU A 221 -30.89 -28.50 7.82
CA GLU A 221 -32.21 -29.08 8.13
C GLU A 221 -32.54 -28.99 9.63
N ARG A 222 -31.58 -29.29 10.51
CA ARG A 222 -31.79 -29.32 11.98
C ARG A 222 -31.89 -27.93 12.63
N THR A 223 -31.11 -26.97 12.14
CA THR A 223 -30.77 -25.73 12.88
C THR A 223 -31.12 -24.46 12.09
N LEU A 224 -31.22 -24.53 10.77
CA LEU A 224 -31.49 -23.38 9.89
C LEU A 224 -32.85 -23.50 9.17
N GLY A 225 -33.65 -24.53 9.50
CA GLY A 225 -34.95 -24.81 8.88
C GLY A 225 -34.91 -25.24 7.40
N LEU A 226 -33.72 -25.29 6.77
CA LEU A 226 -33.59 -25.45 5.31
C LEU A 226 -33.83 -26.88 4.85
N GLY A 227 -34.76 -27.06 3.92
CA GLY A 227 -35.00 -28.34 3.25
C GLY A 227 -33.84 -28.74 2.32
N TYR A 228 -33.72 -30.04 2.03
CA TYR A 228 -32.66 -30.58 1.16
C TYR A 228 -32.57 -29.86 -0.21
N SER A 229 -33.70 -29.46 -0.80
CA SER A 229 -33.75 -28.70 -2.05
C SER A 229 -33.15 -27.30 -1.92
N GLU A 230 -33.46 -26.57 -0.84
CA GLU A 230 -32.93 -25.23 -0.56
C GLU A 230 -31.43 -25.30 -0.28
N VAL A 231 -30.98 -26.30 0.48
CA VAL A 231 -29.55 -26.59 0.71
C VAL A 231 -28.81 -26.80 -0.61
N MET A 232 -29.39 -27.56 -1.56
CA MET A 232 -28.76 -27.77 -2.87
C MET A 232 -28.75 -26.50 -3.73
N GLN A 233 -29.83 -25.70 -3.71
CA GLN A 233 -29.88 -24.41 -4.40
C GLN A 233 -28.83 -23.43 -3.86
N LEU A 234 -28.70 -23.31 -2.54
CA LEU A 234 -27.68 -22.48 -1.88
C LEU A 234 -26.26 -22.97 -2.20
N LEU A 235 -26.03 -24.29 -2.18
CA LEU A 235 -24.75 -24.85 -2.60
C LEU A 235 -24.46 -24.58 -4.07
N ASP A 236 -25.47 -24.42 -4.93
CA ASP A 236 -25.28 -24.12 -6.35
C ASP A 236 -25.11 -22.62 -6.66
N SER A 237 -25.71 -21.71 -5.88
CA SER A 237 -25.50 -20.26 -6.00
C SER A 237 -24.18 -19.77 -5.38
N MET A 238 -23.64 -20.49 -4.39
CA MET A 238 -22.40 -20.09 -3.69
C MET A 238 -21.15 -20.02 -4.60
N PRO A 239 -20.45 -18.87 -4.67
CA PRO A 239 -19.20 -18.72 -5.44
C PRO A 239 -18.09 -19.68 -5.01
N ASP A 240 -18.04 -20.04 -3.72
CA ASP A 240 -17.11 -21.03 -3.18
C ASP A 240 -17.82 -22.04 -2.27
N LYS A 241 -18.36 -23.10 -2.89
CA LYS A 241 -19.03 -24.22 -2.22
C LYS A 241 -18.20 -24.88 -1.11
N ASN A 242 -16.87 -24.71 -1.10
CA ASN A 242 -16.00 -25.28 -0.06
C ASN A 242 -16.22 -24.64 1.30
N VAL A 243 -16.71 -23.40 1.37
CA VAL A 243 -16.94 -22.67 2.63
C VAL A 243 -18.05 -23.35 3.46
N LEU A 244 -19.04 -23.95 2.81
CA LEU A 244 -20.10 -24.74 3.45
C LEU A 244 -19.75 -26.24 3.54
N THR A 245 -18.98 -26.80 2.60
CA THR A 245 -18.75 -28.26 2.54
C THR A 245 -17.46 -28.77 3.20
N ARG A 246 -16.48 -27.90 3.50
CA ARG A 246 -15.18 -28.27 4.09
C ARG A 246 -14.97 -27.74 5.51
N TRP A 247 -15.99 -27.90 6.34
CA TRP A 247 -15.92 -27.50 7.74
C TRP A 247 -14.88 -28.28 8.54
N ARG A 248 -14.33 -27.61 9.57
CA ARG A 248 -13.48 -28.22 10.59
C ARG A 248 -14.19 -28.14 11.94
N VAL A 249 -14.00 -29.15 12.78
CA VAL A 249 -14.48 -29.12 14.17
C VAL A 249 -13.92 -27.88 14.88
N GLY A 250 -14.78 -27.13 15.57
CA GLY A 250 -14.42 -25.87 16.21
C GLY A 250 -14.42 -24.65 15.27
N GLN A 251 -14.86 -24.79 14.02
CA GLN A 251 -15.15 -23.64 13.15
C GLN A 251 -16.47 -22.99 13.58
N ASN A 252 -16.50 -21.66 13.57
CA ASN A 252 -17.69 -20.89 13.91
C ASN A 252 -18.29 -20.22 12.67
N PHE A 253 -19.62 -20.07 12.68
CA PHE A 253 -20.38 -19.21 11.78
C PHE A 253 -21.57 -18.64 12.54
N ASP A 254 -22.09 -17.51 12.09
CA ASP A 254 -23.23 -16.85 12.73
C ASP A 254 -24.46 -17.00 11.84
N TYR A 255 -25.63 -17.23 12.43
CA TYR A 255 -26.90 -17.35 11.71
C TYR A 255 -28.00 -16.60 12.44
N LYS A 256 -29.10 -16.36 11.72
CA LYS A 256 -30.28 -15.65 12.19
C LYS A 256 -31.51 -16.33 11.59
N VAL A 257 -32.42 -16.77 12.45
CA VAL A 257 -33.69 -17.42 12.06
C VAL A 257 -34.89 -16.55 12.41
N ASP A 258 -36.02 -16.80 11.75
CA ASP A 258 -37.32 -16.21 12.07
C ASP A 258 -38.06 -16.97 13.21
N GLU A 259 -39.30 -16.59 13.49
CA GLU A 259 -40.13 -17.18 14.56
C GLU A 259 -40.46 -18.66 14.30
N ASP A 260 -40.52 -19.07 13.02
CA ASP A 260 -40.74 -20.44 12.57
C ASP A 260 -39.43 -21.26 12.46
N GLY A 261 -38.28 -20.68 12.84
CA GLY A 261 -36.97 -21.31 12.79
C GLY A 261 -36.36 -21.43 11.38
N GLN A 262 -36.89 -20.70 10.40
CA GLN A 262 -36.36 -20.66 9.04
C GLN A 262 -35.19 -19.67 8.94
N LEU A 263 -34.18 -19.98 8.13
CA LEU A 263 -33.03 -19.10 7.92
C LEU A 263 -33.43 -17.76 7.31
N MET A 264 -33.18 -16.67 8.02
CA MET A 264 -33.20 -15.32 7.45
C MET A 264 -31.82 -14.95 6.88
N ALA A 265 -30.76 -15.17 7.66
CA ALA A 265 -29.39 -14.81 7.26
C ALA A 265 -28.34 -15.76 7.85
N LEU A 266 -27.29 -16.03 7.06
CA LEU A 266 -26.11 -16.83 7.44
C LEU A 266 -24.83 -16.05 7.10
N ARG A 267 -24.02 -15.78 8.11
CA ARG A 267 -22.71 -15.16 8.00
C ARG A 267 -21.62 -16.20 8.19
N ILE A 268 -20.83 -16.47 7.15
CA ILE A 268 -19.73 -17.45 7.20
C ILE A 268 -18.41 -16.88 6.67
N MET A 269 -17.40 -16.89 7.52
CA MET A 269 -16.06 -16.41 7.19
C MET A 269 -15.27 -17.46 6.40
N LYS A 270 -14.77 -17.09 5.22
CA LYS A 270 -13.90 -17.94 4.37
C LYS A 270 -12.46 -17.92 4.87
N ASN A 271 -12.01 -16.77 5.36
CA ASN A 271 -10.76 -16.56 6.08
C ASN A 271 -11.00 -15.47 7.14
N ALA A 272 -9.95 -15.01 7.83
CA ALA A 272 -10.13 -14.03 8.91
C ALA A 272 -10.52 -12.62 8.42
N ARG A 273 -10.26 -12.26 7.15
CA ARG A 273 -10.70 -11.00 6.51
C ARG A 273 -12.03 -11.17 5.80
N THR A 274 -12.13 -12.07 4.82
CA THR A 274 -13.30 -12.17 3.93
C THR A 274 -14.20 -13.39 4.19
N GLY A 275 -15.48 -13.22 3.90
CA GLY A 275 -16.52 -14.23 4.04
C GLY A 275 -17.73 -13.93 3.15
N TYR A 276 -18.82 -14.65 3.38
CA TYR A 276 -20.10 -14.45 2.72
C TYR A 276 -21.19 -14.12 3.76
N LEU A 277 -22.02 -13.15 3.43
CA LEU A 277 -23.35 -12.97 4.01
C LEU A 277 -24.35 -13.54 3.00
N ILE A 278 -25.14 -14.50 3.46
CA ILE A 278 -26.19 -15.15 2.69
C ILE A 278 -27.50 -14.72 3.33
N GLU A 279 -28.39 -14.09 2.57
CA GLU A 279 -29.72 -13.67 3.05
C GLU A 279 -30.78 -14.37 2.21
N ARG A 280 -31.89 -14.78 2.84
CA ARG A 280 -33.02 -15.37 2.13
C ARG A 280 -33.72 -14.26 1.35
N ALA A 281 -33.81 -14.41 0.03
CA ALA A 281 -34.39 -13.35 -0.80
C ALA A 281 -35.92 -13.31 -0.70
N GLU A 282 -36.50 -12.16 -1.04
CA GLU A 282 -37.95 -11.99 -1.15
C GLU A 282 -38.50 -12.47 -2.52
N ASP A 283 -37.64 -12.76 -3.51
CA ASP A 283 -38.02 -13.18 -4.86
C ASP A 283 -38.15 -14.72 -4.98
N GLU A 284 -39.32 -15.19 -5.45
CA GLU A 284 -39.58 -16.61 -5.74
C GLU A 284 -38.62 -17.23 -6.78
N GLN A 285 -37.92 -16.44 -7.59
CA GLN A 285 -36.96 -16.95 -8.58
C GLN A 285 -35.53 -17.19 -8.06
N GLN A 286 -35.15 -16.60 -6.92
CA GLN A 286 -33.83 -16.79 -6.30
C GLN A 286 -33.98 -16.97 -4.79
N ALA A 287 -33.82 -18.19 -4.27
CA ALA A 287 -34.05 -18.45 -2.84
C ALA A 287 -33.07 -17.72 -1.89
N PHE A 288 -31.89 -17.31 -2.38
CA PHE A 288 -30.84 -16.67 -1.55
C PHE A 288 -30.06 -15.61 -2.34
N GLU A 289 -29.88 -14.45 -1.73
CA GLU A 289 -28.90 -13.44 -2.12
C GLU A 289 -27.59 -13.67 -1.37
N ILE A 290 -26.45 -13.40 -2.04
CA ILE A 290 -25.12 -13.66 -1.48
C ILE A 290 -24.24 -12.44 -1.71
N ALA A 291 -23.83 -11.80 -0.62
CA ALA A 291 -22.89 -10.68 -0.61
C ALA A 291 -21.53 -11.12 -0.05
N ASP A 292 -20.45 -10.60 -0.62
CA ASP A 292 -19.12 -10.66 0.01
C ASP A 292 -19.10 -9.76 1.25
N ILE A 293 -18.52 -10.25 2.34
CA ILE A 293 -18.24 -9.45 3.54
C ILE A 293 -16.74 -9.38 3.80
N GLU A 294 -16.28 -8.20 4.23
CA GLU A 294 -14.92 -7.96 4.67
C GLU A 294 -14.91 -7.40 6.09
N LYS A 295 -14.19 -8.07 7.00
CA LYS A 295 -13.82 -7.50 8.28
C LYS A 295 -12.73 -6.45 8.03
N ALA A 296 -12.98 -5.20 8.43
CA ALA A 296 -11.94 -4.20 8.50
C ALA A 296 -10.89 -4.61 9.55
N GLY A 297 -9.61 -4.51 9.19
CA GLY A 297 -8.50 -4.73 10.10
C GLY A 297 -7.79 -3.44 10.48
N GLU A 298 -7.06 -3.48 11.59
CA GLU A 298 -6.23 -2.35 12.02
C GLU A 298 -4.81 -2.50 11.47
N ALA A 299 -4.43 -1.58 10.57
CA ALA A 299 -3.11 -1.54 9.94
C ALA A 299 -2.03 -1.27 11.01
N THR A 300 -1.31 -2.32 11.39
CA THR A 300 -0.30 -2.28 12.45
C THR A 300 1.09 -2.49 11.87
N GLN A 301 2.02 -1.61 12.20
CA GLN A 301 3.42 -1.75 11.82
C GLN A 301 4.23 -2.40 12.95
N ARG A 302 5.08 -3.35 12.58
CA ARG A 302 5.91 -4.16 13.47
C ARG A 302 7.35 -4.16 12.97
N LEU A 303 8.28 -3.85 13.86
CA LEU A 303 9.71 -3.91 13.59
C LEU A 303 10.29 -5.24 14.07
N PHE A 304 11.03 -5.91 13.18
CA PHE A 304 11.74 -7.15 13.47
C PHE A 304 13.24 -6.92 13.35
N SER A 305 13.99 -7.23 14.41
CA SER A 305 15.45 -7.06 14.47
C SER A 305 16.12 -8.42 14.72
N GLY A 306 17.24 -8.69 14.03
CA GLY A 306 17.95 -9.97 14.15
C GLY A 306 19.41 -9.91 13.73
N THR A 307 20.14 -10.99 14.01
CA THR A 307 21.52 -11.18 13.54
C THR A 307 21.66 -12.51 12.80
N VAL A 308 22.52 -12.55 11.79
CA VAL A 308 22.73 -13.72 10.95
C VAL A 308 23.49 -14.79 11.73
N SER A 309 22.85 -15.94 11.94
CA SER A 309 23.45 -17.13 12.55
C SER A 309 23.04 -18.39 11.79
N GLY A 310 23.94 -18.85 10.90
CA GLY A 310 23.64 -19.94 9.98
C GLY A 310 23.14 -19.41 8.64
N SER A 311 21.97 -19.85 8.18
CA SER A 311 21.37 -19.30 6.96
C SER A 311 20.56 -18.03 7.26
N PHE A 312 20.57 -17.08 6.32
CA PHE A 312 19.81 -15.82 6.46
C PHE A 312 18.32 -16.08 6.68
N GLY A 313 17.69 -16.95 5.87
CA GLY A 313 16.25 -17.26 6.00
C GLY A 313 15.87 -17.86 7.35
N GLN A 314 16.70 -18.73 7.93
CA GLN A 314 16.47 -19.23 9.30
C GLN A 314 16.65 -18.15 10.36
N SER A 315 17.62 -17.25 10.16
CA SER A 315 17.86 -16.12 11.07
C SER A 315 16.68 -15.14 11.05
N ALA A 316 16.13 -14.86 9.88
CA ALA A 316 14.93 -14.04 9.69
C ALA A 316 13.67 -14.72 10.26
N GLN A 317 13.48 -16.02 10.04
CA GLN A 317 12.35 -16.75 10.63
C GLN A 317 12.42 -16.77 12.17
N ALA A 318 13.63 -16.79 12.74
CA ALA A 318 13.83 -16.77 14.19
C ALA A 318 13.47 -15.42 14.86
N THR A 319 13.29 -14.32 14.11
CA THR A 319 12.79 -13.05 14.68
C THR A 319 11.27 -13.05 14.86
N GLY A 320 10.56 -14.05 14.35
CA GLY A 320 9.09 -14.12 14.36
C GLY A 320 8.43 -13.75 13.02
N LEU A 321 9.21 -13.47 11.97
CA LEU A 321 8.70 -13.30 10.61
C LEU A 321 8.08 -14.62 10.10
N ASN A 322 6.94 -14.52 9.43
CA ASN A 322 6.26 -15.65 8.82
C ASN A 322 6.94 -16.09 7.50
N SER A 323 6.61 -17.27 7.00
CA SER A 323 7.26 -17.85 5.81
C SER A 323 7.13 -17.01 4.54
N ALA A 324 6.04 -16.25 4.37
CA ALA A 324 5.85 -15.36 3.23
C ALA A 324 6.67 -14.08 3.37
N GLU A 325 6.69 -13.47 4.55
CA GLU A 325 7.55 -12.33 4.88
C GLU A 325 9.05 -12.68 4.68
N VAL A 326 9.51 -13.84 5.16
CA VAL A 326 10.89 -14.32 4.96
C VAL A 326 11.21 -14.55 3.46
N ALA A 327 10.25 -15.04 2.68
CA ALA A 327 10.42 -15.23 1.25
C ALA A 327 10.51 -13.90 0.50
N GLU A 328 9.66 -12.91 0.82
CA GLU A 328 9.73 -11.57 0.25
C GLU A 328 11.06 -10.89 0.62
N LEU A 329 11.43 -10.88 1.91
CA LEU A 329 12.69 -10.33 2.41
C LEU A 329 13.90 -10.89 1.67
N THR A 330 13.94 -12.21 1.53
CA THR A 330 15.01 -12.92 0.82
C THR A 330 15.05 -12.50 -0.65
N ASN A 331 13.90 -12.41 -1.32
CA ASN A 331 13.79 -11.99 -2.72
C ASN A 331 14.29 -10.54 -2.92
N VAL A 332 13.83 -9.60 -2.09
CA VAL A 332 14.19 -8.17 -2.16
C VAL A 332 15.70 -7.98 -2.00
N LEU A 333 16.29 -8.55 -0.93
CA LEU A 333 17.72 -8.41 -0.67
C LEU A 333 18.58 -9.16 -1.71
N SER A 334 18.12 -10.31 -2.24
CA SER A 334 18.88 -11.09 -3.24
C SER A 334 19.18 -10.34 -4.54
N LYS A 335 18.47 -9.24 -4.82
CA LYS A 335 18.74 -8.37 -5.97
C LYS A 335 20.13 -7.72 -5.93
N LYS A 336 20.71 -7.52 -4.74
CA LYS A 336 22.04 -6.93 -4.53
C LYS A 336 22.97 -7.78 -3.66
N LEU A 337 22.44 -8.60 -2.74
CA LEU A 337 23.19 -9.40 -1.76
C LEU A 337 23.26 -10.89 -2.15
N ASP A 338 24.44 -11.41 -2.49
CA ASP A 338 24.64 -12.86 -2.62
C ASP A 338 24.81 -13.46 -1.22
N PHE A 339 23.71 -14.01 -0.68
CA PHE A 339 23.68 -14.55 0.68
C PHE A 339 24.80 -15.57 0.99
N ARG A 340 25.38 -16.25 -0.02
CA ARG A 340 26.47 -17.21 0.18
C ARG A 340 27.86 -16.57 0.24
N ARG A 341 28.03 -15.40 -0.37
CA ARG A 341 29.33 -14.71 -0.48
C ARG A 341 29.48 -13.56 0.49
N ASP A 342 28.39 -12.86 0.73
CA ASP A 342 28.43 -11.52 1.32
C ASP A 342 28.04 -11.56 2.80
N THR A 343 27.02 -12.35 3.17
CA THR A 343 26.64 -12.50 4.59
C THR A 343 27.71 -13.16 5.44
N ARG A 344 27.84 -12.73 6.69
CA ARG A 344 28.68 -13.31 7.72
C ARG A 344 27.89 -13.48 9.01
N ARG A 345 28.36 -14.41 9.86
CA ARG A 345 27.79 -14.59 11.19
C ARG A 345 28.01 -13.31 11.99
N GLY A 346 26.94 -12.77 12.56
CA GLY A 346 26.97 -11.50 13.30
C GLY A 346 26.59 -10.27 12.48
N ASP A 347 26.41 -10.38 11.16
CA ASP A 347 25.76 -9.31 10.39
C ASP A 347 24.33 -9.08 10.94
N ALA A 348 23.91 -7.83 11.05
CA ALA A 348 22.62 -7.44 11.62
C ALA A 348 21.60 -7.11 10.52
N PHE A 349 20.32 -7.29 10.81
CA PHE A 349 19.25 -6.86 9.93
C PHE A 349 18.01 -6.42 10.71
N GLN A 350 17.28 -5.47 10.13
CA GLN A 350 16.03 -4.92 10.63
C GLN A 350 15.00 -4.89 9.49
N VAL A 351 13.75 -5.24 9.79
CA VAL A 351 12.65 -5.35 8.83
C VAL A 351 11.41 -4.70 9.42
N LEU A 352 10.94 -3.63 8.80
CA LEU A 352 9.65 -3.01 9.11
C LEU A 352 8.57 -3.67 8.26
N VAL A 353 7.58 -4.28 8.90
CA VAL A 353 6.45 -4.96 8.26
C VAL A 353 5.16 -4.26 8.66
N GLU A 354 4.29 -4.00 7.69
CA GLU A 354 2.90 -3.61 7.93
C GLU A 354 1.97 -4.80 7.70
N SER A 355 1.00 -4.99 8.58
CA SER A 355 0.00 -6.05 8.47
C SER A 355 -1.28 -5.66 9.20
N ASP A 356 -2.42 -6.03 8.66
CA ASP A 356 -3.70 -5.79 9.31
C ASP A 356 -3.94 -6.83 10.42
N ILE A 357 -4.37 -6.38 11.58
CA ILE A 357 -4.73 -7.26 12.69
C ILE A 357 -6.25 -7.47 12.70
N ILE A 358 -6.69 -8.72 12.55
CA ILE A 358 -8.10 -9.13 12.65
C ILE A 358 -8.20 -10.38 13.53
N ASP A 359 -9.09 -10.36 14.53
CA ASP A 359 -9.27 -11.41 15.53
C ASP A 359 -7.94 -11.88 16.18
N GLY A 360 -7.03 -10.93 16.43
CA GLY A 360 -5.68 -11.19 16.98
C GLY A 360 -4.68 -11.83 16.01
N LYS A 361 -5.03 -11.99 14.73
CA LYS A 361 -4.17 -12.56 13.68
C LYS A 361 -3.69 -11.48 12.73
N SER A 362 -2.41 -11.55 12.37
CA SER A 362 -1.79 -10.72 11.34
C SER A 362 -2.11 -11.26 9.95
N LEU A 363 -2.60 -10.38 9.07
CA LEU A 363 -3.01 -10.66 7.69
C LEU A 363 -2.39 -9.62 6.74
N ASP A 364 -2.31 -9.99 5.46
CA ASP A 364 -1.90 -9.10 4.35
C ASP A 364 -0.58 -8.36 4.58
N SER A 365 0.34 -9.04 5.29
CA SER A 365 1.69 -8.58 5.58
C SER A 365 2.43 -8.13 4.33
N ARG A 366 3.01 -6.93 4.40
CA ARG A 366 3.93 -6.37 3.40
C ARG A 366 5.16 -5.80 4.10
N ILE A 367 6.35 -6.09 3.57
CA ILE A 367 7.57 -5.41 4.05
C ILE A 367 7.53 -3.97 3.57
N LEU A 368 7.69 -3.00 4.48
CA LEU A 368 7.79 -1.57 4.15
C LEU A 368 9.24 -1.15 3.96
N ALA A 369 10.13 -1.55 4.87
CA ALA A 369 11.54 -1.16 4.79
C ALA A 369 12.45 -2.25 5.38
N VAL A 370 13.68 -2.32 4.87
CA VAL A 370 14.70 -3.27 5.32
C VAL A 370 16.03 -2.54 5.44
N ARG A 371 16.73 -2.78 6.54
CA ARG A 371 18.13 -2.38 6.72
C ARG A 371 18.96 -3.62 7.01
N TYR A 372 19.92 -3.89 6.15
CA TYR A 372 20.93 -4.92 6.32
C TYR A 372 22.27 -4.25 6.62
N GLN A 373 22.92 -4.64 7.70
CA GLN A 373 24.24 -4.15 8.10
C GLN A 373 25.21 -5.32 8.20
N GLY A 374 26.21 -5.36 7.33
CA GLY A 374 27.07 -6.53 7.19
C GLY A 374 28.51 -6.18 6.91
N ALA A 375 29.43 -7.01 7.41
CA ALA A 375 30.88 -6.76 7.34
C ALA A 375 31.48 -6.70 5.91
N ARG A 376 30.65 -6.84 4.86
CA ARG A 376 31.01 -6.81 3.44
C ARG A 376 30.14 -5.90 2.60
N MET A 377 28.92 -5.62 3.04
CA MET A 377 27.97 -4.75 2.35
C MET A 377 26.84 -4.36 3.31
N ASP A 378 26.53 -3.07 3.33
CA ASP A 378 25.34 -2.52 3.94
C ASP A 378 24.30 -2.23 2.84
N LEU A 379 23.02 -2.43 3.15
CA LEU A 379 21.93 -2.23 2.21
C LEU A 379 20.66 -1.81 2.95
N THR A 380 20.25 -0.56 2.78
CA THR A 380 18.96 -0.04 3.25
C THR A 380 18.04 0.16 2.04
N VAL A 381 16.81 -0.32 2.15
CA VAL A 381 15.80 -0.28 1.07
C VAL A 381 14.41 -0.01 1.65
N VAL A 382 13.61 0.76 0.91
CA VAL A 382 12.27 1.18 1.31
C VAL A 382 11.31 0.93 0.14
N ARG A 383 10.10 0.46 0.45
CA ARG A 383 9.01 0.31 -0.52
C ARG A 383 8.41 1.68 -0.81
N ASN A 384 8.24 1.99 -2.08
CA ASN A 384 7.48 3.12 -2.55
C ASN A 384 5.99 2.75 -2.64
N SER A 385 5.08 3.55 -2.08
CA SER A 385 3.64 3.23 -2.10
C SER A 385 3.03 3.24 -3.51
N ASP A 386 3.46 4.15 -4.39
CA ASP A 386 2.89 4.34 -5.73
C ASP A 386 3.00 3.10 -6.64
N ASP A 387 4.12 2.37 -6.57
CA ASP A 387 4.42 1.24 -7.47
C ASP A 387 4.74 -0.08 -6.73
N ASN A 388 4.69 -0.08 -5.40
CA ASN A 388 5.03 -1.19 -4.51
C ASN A 388 6.45 -1.76 -4.68
N ARG A 389 7.37 -1.05 -5.34
CA ARG A 389 8.77 -1.48 -5.55
C ARG A 389 9.70 -0.97 -4.47
N PHE A 390 10.85 -1.62 -4.36
CA PHE A 390 11.89 -1.25 -3.41
C PHE A 390 13.00 -0.43 -4.06
N TYR A 391 13.34 0.68 -3.40
CA TYR A 391 14.39 1.61 -3.78
C TYR A 391 15.34 1.83 -2.59
N THR A 392 16.58 2.27 -2.84
CA THR A 392 17.43 2.82 -1.78
C THR A 392 16.84 4.15 -1.26
N PRO A 393 17.27 4.69 -0.10
CA PRO A 393 16.85 6.02 0.36
C PRO A 393 17.05 7.15 -0.65
N ASP A 394 18.00 7.00 -1.58
CA ASP A 394 18.25 7.94 -2.68
C ASP A 394 17.37 7.72 -3.92
N GLY A 395 16.42 6.78 -3.87
CA GLY A 395 15.51 6.46 -4.95
C GLY A 395 16.10 5.58 -6.06
N HIS A 396 17.24 4.92 -5.83
CA HIS A 396 17.81 4.00 -6.82
C HIS A 396 17.12 2.63 -6.76
N SER A 397 16.68 2.11 -7.90
CA SER A 397 16.07 0.77 -7.96
C SER A 397 17.08 -0.33 -7.62
N LEU A 398 16.57 -1.37 -6.95
CA LEU A 398 17.35 -2.57 -6.67
C LEU A 398 17.55 -3.46 -7.89
N ASP A 399 16.72 -3.32 -8.93
CA ASP A 399 16.82 -4.16 -10.12
C ASP A 399 18.19 -3.98 -10.79
N PRO A 400 18.86 -5.07 -11.23
CA PRO A 400 20.17 -4.95 -11.87
C PRO A 400 20.03 -4.25 -13.22
N ALA A 401 20.42 -2.97 -13.22
CA ALA A 401 20.28 -2.08 -14.36
C ALA A 401 20.95 -2.64 -15.62
N PHE A 402 20.25 -2.52 -16.74
CA PHE A 402 20.66 -3.02 -18.04
C PHE A 402 20.58 -1.90 -19.08
N ASN A 403 21.73 -1.36 -19.46
CA ASN A 403 21.84 -0.40 -20.54
C ASN A 403 21.43 -1.05 -21.88
N ARG A 404 20.41 -0.50 -22.53
CA ARG A 404 19.97 -0.96 -23.86
C ARG A 404 21.09 -0.93 -24.91
N TYR A 405 21.99 0.06 -24.81
CA TYR A 405 23.12 0.24 -25.71
C TYR A 405 24.45 -0.18 -25.03
N PRO A 406 25.26 -1.05 -25.65
CA PRO A 406 26.54 -1.49 -25.10
C PRO A 406 27.71 -0.56 -25.48
N PHE A 407 27.48 0.75 -25.55
CA PHE A 407 28.45 1.77 -25.94
C PHE A 407 27.95 3.16 -25.52
N ASP A 408 28.84 4.14 -25.49
CA ASP A 408 28.50 5.54 -25.27
C ASP A 408 28.24 6.26 -26.61
N GLY A 409 27.47 7.35 -26.56
CA GLY A 409 27.14 8.17 -27.73
C GLY A 409 26.10 7.50 -28.65
N HIS A 410 26.02 7.98 -29.88
CA HIS A 410 24.97 7.58 -30.83
C HIS A 410 25.55 6.99 -32.11
N TYR A 411 25.25 5.70 -32.36
CA TYR A 411 25.58 5.00 -33.60
C TYR A 411 24.32 4.55 -34.32
N ARG A 412 24.27 4.72 -35.64
CA ARG A 412 23.09 4.37 -36.45
C ARG A 412 22.94 2.85 -36.54
N ILE A 413 21.71 2.36 -36.33
CA ILE A 413 21.33 0.98 -36.65
C ILE A 413 21.43 0.77 -38.17
N SER A 414 22.27 -0.17 -38.61
CA SER A 414 22.39 -0.61 -40.00
C SER A 414 21.50 -1.80 -40.33
N SER A 415 21.17 -2.64 -39.35
CA SER A 415 20.19 -3.73 -39.50
C SER A 415 19.55 -4.05 -38.16
N SER A 416 18.22 -3.98 -38.07
CA SER A 416 17.48 -4.34 -36.85
C SER A 416 17.35 -5.86 -36.70
N PHE A 417 17.00 -6.30 -35.50
CA PHE A 417 16.55 -7.68 -35.25
C PHE A 417 15.37 -8.02 -36.16
N ASN A 418 15.45 -9.15 -36.88
CA ASN A 418 14.39 -9.54 -37.82
C ASN A 418 14.46 -11.04 -38.16
N LEU A 419 13.60 -11.84 -37.53
CA LEU A 419 13.49 -13.28 -37.78
C LEU A 419 13.02 -13.65 -39.20
N ARG A 420 12.41 -12.71 -39.93
CA ARG A 420 11.84 -12.89 -41.27
C ARG A 420 12.63 -12.16 -42.36
N ARG A 421 13.86 -11.70 -42.08
CA ARG A 421 14.71 -10.96 -43.02
C ARG A 421 14.90 -11.74 -44.33
N LYS A 422 14.36 -11.22 -45.42
CA LYS A 422 14.46 -11.80 -46.77
C LYS A 422 15.77 -11.38 -47.42
N HIS A 423 16.56 -12.33 -47.89
CA HIS A 423 17.78 -12.03 -48.66
C HIS A 423 17.39 -11.49 -50.05
N PRO A 424 17.89 -10.32 -50.49
CA PRO A 424 17.40 -9.66 -51.70
C PRO A 424 17.62 -10.50 -52.97
N ILE A 425 18.79 -11.12 -53.11
CA ILE A 425 19.15 -11.91 -54.31
C ILE A 425 18.49 -13.31 -54.31
N THR A 426 18.62 -14.08 -53.22
CA THR A 426 18.17 -15.49 -53.18
C THR A 426 16.72 -15.68 -52.76
N GLY A 427 16.04 -14.61 -52.32
CA GLY A 427 14.66 -14.65 -51.84
C GLY A 427 14.41 -15.43 -50.54
N ARG A 428 15.42 -16.13 -50.00
CA ARG A 428 15.32 -16.96 -48.80
C ARG A 428 15.22 -16.11 -47.53
N ILE A 429 14.45 -16.58 -46.56
CA ILE A 429 14.45 -16.01 -45.21
C ILE A 429 15.73 -16.43 -44.49
N SER A 430 16.46 -15.45 -43.95
CA SER A 430 17.67 -15.64 -43.16
C SER A 430 17.58 -14.77 -41.92
N PRO A 431 17.13 -15.32 -40.77
CA PRO A 431 16.94 -14.58 -39.53
C PRO A 431 18.13 -13.71 -39.16
N HIS A 432 17.84 -12.52 -38.66
CA HIS A 432 18.80 -11.64 -38.01
C HIS A 432 18.49 -11.63 -36.50
N TYR A 433 19.38 -12.24 -35.72
CA TYR A 433 19.18 -12.51 -34.28
C TYR A 433 19.72 -11.42 -33.35
N GLY A 434 20.17 -10.30 -33.89
CA GLY A 434 20.70 -9.16 -33.15
C GLY A 434 20.41 -7.85 -33.87
N THR A 435 21.02 -6.77 -33.37
CA THR A 435 20.98 -5.44 -33.97
C THR A 435 22.40 -5.05 -34.37
N ASP A 436 22.55 -4.63 -35.62
CA ASP A 436 23.81 -4.13 -36.18
C ASP A 436 23.89 -2.62 -36.01
N PHE A 437 24.94 -2.16 -35.33
CA PHE A 437 25.27 -0.74 -35.18
C PHE A 437 26.48 -0.39 -36.03
N ALA A 438 26.29 0.47 -37.03
CA ALA A 438 27.37 0.94 -37.88
C ALA A 438 28.31 1.87 -37.07
N MET A 439 29.54 1.42 -36.84
CA MET A 439 30.53 2.13 -36.03
C MET A 439 31.95 1.87 -36.54
N PRO A 440 32.88 2.84 -36.45
CA PRO A 440 34.28 2.63 -36.80
C PRO A 440 34.89 1.43 -36.07
N SER A 441 35.83 0.74 -36.71
CA SER A 441 36.62 -0.30 -36.05
C SER A 441 37.46 0.33 -34.94
N GLY A 442 37.36 -0.18 -33.72
CA GLY A 442 38.03 0.38 -32.54
C GLY A 442 37.11 1.14 -31.58
N SER A 443 35.84 1.38 -31.92
CA SER A 443 34.87 1.95 -30.97
C SER A 443 34.74 1.07 -29.71
N THR A 444 34.66 1.71 -28.54
CA THR A 444 34.53 1.04 -27.24
C THR A 444 33.19 0.31 -27.13
N VAL A 445 33.23 -0.97 -26.78
CA VAL A 445 32.06 -1.79 -26.44
C VAL A 445 32.10 -2.08 -24.93
N ARG A 446 30.98 -1.85 -24.26
CA ARG A 446 30.81 -1.94 -22.81
C ARG A 446 29.85 -3.06 -22.39
N ALA A 447 30.01 -3.56 -21.17
CA ALA A 447 29.02 -4.42 -20.54
C ALA A 447 27.77 -3.60 -20.17
N PRO A 448 26.55 -4.01 -20.59
CA PRO A 448 25.31 -3.28 -20.32
C PRO A 448 24.78 -3.50 -18.90
N ALA A 449 25.19 -4.58 -18.23
CA ALA A 449 24.83 -4.94 -16.87
C ALA A 449 25.96 -5.79 -16.26
N ASP A 450 26.01 -5.90 -14.93
CA ASP A 450 26.95 -6.77 -14.23
C ASP A 450 26.83 -8.23 -14.67
N GLY A 451 27.94 -8.97 -14.68
CA GLY A 451 27.91 -10.38 -15.06
C GLY A 451 29.25 -11.08 -15.09
N ARG A 452 29.29 -12.21 -15.80
CA ARG A 452 30.49 -13.01 -16.04
C ARG A 452 30.62 -13.37 -17.51
N VAL A 453 31.81 -13.21 -18.07
CA VAL A 453 32.15 -13.66 -19.41
C VAL A 453 32.07 -15.18 -19.44
N VAL A 454 31.16 -15.72 -20.26
CA VAL A 454 30.99 -17.17 -20.47
C VAL A 454 31.59 -17.65 -21.79
N LYS A 455 32.06 -16.73 -22.64
CA LYS A 455 32.89 -17.06 -23.80
C LYS A 455 33.69 -15.87 -24.30
N SER A 456 34.98 -16.09 -24.60
CA SER A 456 35.83 -15.12 -25.31
C SER A 456 36.63 -15.84 -26.40
N ALA A 457 36.17 -15.78 -27.66
CA ALA A 457 36.69 -16.65 -28.71
C ALA A 457 36.70 -15.99 -30.10
N TYR A 458 37.34 -16.66 -31.05
CA TYR A 458 37.22 -16.37 -32.48
C TYR A 458 36.34 -17.45 -33.16
N HIS A 459 35.54 -17.06 -34.15
CA HIS A 459 34.78 -17.97 -34.99
C HIS A 459 34.70 -17.43 -36.42
N ARG A 460 34.95 -18.29 -37.42
CA ARG A 460 35.08 -17.93 -38.84
C ARG A 460 33.97 -17.01 -39.38
N LEU A 461 32.71 -17.18 -38.97
CA LEU A 461 31.62 -16.32 -39.41
C LEU A 461 31.39 -15.11 -38.49
N ALA A 462 31.59 -15.27 -37.19
CA ALA A 462 31.24 -14.26 -36.17
C ALA A 462 32.41 -13.31 -35.82
N GLY A 463 33.60 -13.58 -36.34
CA GLY A 463 34.82 -12.85 -36.01
C GLY A 463 35.32 -13.17 -34.60
N ASN A 464 36.04 -12.23 -34.00
CA ASN A 464 36.19 -12.20 -32.55
C ASN A 464 34.81 -11.91 -31.93
N TYR A 465 34.43 -12.69 -30.92
CA TYR A 465 33.18 -12.47 -30.22
C TYR A 465 33.29 -12.72 -28.71
N LEU A 466 32.44 -12.03 -27.97
CA LEU A 466 32.21 -12.23 -26.54
C LEU A 466 30.80 -12.74 -26.30
N VAL A 467 30.64 -13.49 -25.21
CA VAL A 467 29.34 -13.81 -24.61
C VAL A 467 29.43 -13.52 -23.11
N VAL A 468 28.56 -12.65 -22.61
CA VAL A 468 28.43 -12.35 -21.17
C VAL A 468 27.11 -12.93 -20.68
N ARG A 469 27.12 -13.56 -19.51
CA ARG A 469 25.91 -13.90 -18.75
C ARG A 469 25.79 -12.91 -17.61
N HIS A 470 24.68 -12.19 -17.56
CA HIS A 470 24.41 -11.20 -16.55
C HIS A 470 23.78 -11.82 -15.30
N ASP A 471 23.92 -11.14 -14.18
CA ASP A 471 23.40 -11.63 -12.89
C ASP A 471 21.86 -11.64 -12.86
N ASN A 472 21.22 -10.73 -13.62
CA ASN A 472 19.76 -10.72 -13.86
C ASN A 472 19.26 -11.78 -14.87
N GLY A 473 20.07 -12.81 -15.18
CA GLY A 473 19.66 -13.95 -16.01
C GLY A 473 19.75 -13.75 -17.53
N TYR A 474 19.83 -12.50 -18.00
CA TYR A 474 20.05 -12.20 -19.42
C TYR A 474 21.43 -12.68 -19.90
N LYS A 475 21.58 -12.92 -21.20
CA LYS A 475 22.89 -13.10 -21.85
C LYS A 475 23.02 -12.17 -23.03
N THR A 476 24.22 -11.69 -23.27
CA THR A 476 24.54 -10.81 -24.40
C THR A 476 25.63 -11.41 -25.26
N ARG A 477 25.63 -11.06 -26.55
CA ARG A 477 26.66 -11.47 -27.51
C ARG A 477 27.12 -10.28 -28.32
N TYR A 478 28.44 -10.18 -28.52
CA TYR A 478 29.11 -9.08 -29.21
C TYR A 478 29.98 -9.70 -30.30
N LEU A 479 29.67 -9.44 -31.56
CA LEU A 479 30.30 -10.08 -32.71
C LEU A 479 31.08 -9.07 -33.57
N HIS A 480 31.87 -9.59 -34.51
CA HIS A 480 32.70 -8.84 -35.47
C HIS A 480 33.81 -7.95 -34.86
N LEU A 481 34.10 -8.12 -33.57
CA LEU A 481 35.02 -7.30 -32.78
C LEU A 481 36.43 -7.23 -33.41
N SER A 482 37.12 -6.11 -33.27
CA SER A 482 38.55 -6.03 -33.60
C SER A 482 39.40 -6.65 -32.49
N LYS A 483 39.07 -6.35 -31.23
CA LYS A 483 39.78 -6.82 -30.04
C LYS A 483 38.80 -7.20 -28.93
N ARG A 484 39.08 -8.32 -28.25
CA ARG A 484 38.46 -8.73 -26.99
C ARG A 484 39.39 -8.25 -25.87
N LEU A 485 38.85 -7.59 -24.85
CA LEU A 485 39.64 -7.05 -23.73
C LEU A 485 39.51 -7.89 -22.46
N VAL A 486 38.48 -8.75 -22.40
CA VAL A 486 38.20 -9.68 -21.30
C VAL A 486 38.28 -11.15 -21.72
N SER A 487 38.56 -12.02 -20.75
CA SER A 487 38.79 -13.45 -20.88
C SER A 487 37.59 -14.28 -20.39
N GLU A 488 37.53 -15.55 -20.77
CA GLU A 488 36.46 -16.45 -20.29
C GLU A 488 36.59 -16.69 -18.78
N GLY A 489 35.47 -16.64 -18.06
CA GLY A 489 35.40 -16.74 -16.59
C GLY A 489 35.52 -15.40 -15.86
N GLU A 490 35.95 -14.32 -16.51
CA GLU A 490 36.14 -13.00 -15.92
C GLU A 490 34.80 -12.36 -15.48
N ARG A 491 34.79 -11.69 -14.32
CA ARG A 491 33.65 -10.90 -13.82
C ARG A 491 33.75 -9.51 -14.44
N VAL A 492 32.63 -8.99 -14.92
CA VAL A 492 32.55 -7.64 -15.51
C VAL A 492 31.46 -6.82 -14.83
N THR A 493 31.70 -5.53 -14.64
CA THR A 493 30.70 -4.60 -14.10
C THR A 493 29.98 -3.81 -15.21
N MET A 494 28.80 -3.30 -14.90
CA MET A 494 28.06 -2.39 -15.79
C MET A 494 28.92 -1.20 -16.21
N GLY A 495 28.92 -0.88 -17.51
CA GLY A 495 29.73 0.18 -18.09
C GLY A 495 31.20 -0.19 -18.33
N GLU A 496 31.70 -1.32 -17.84
CA GLU A 496 33.08 -1.75 -18.06
C GLU A 496 33.38 -1.97 -19.55
N ARG A 497 34.58 -1.54 -19.99
CA ARG A 497 35.05 -1.71 -21.38
C ARG A 497 35.50 -3.16 -21.61
N ILE A 498 34.65 -3.96 -22.27
CA ILE A 498 34.88 -5.39 -22.52
C ILE A 498 35.50 -5.70 -23.89
N ALA A 499 35.32 -4.83 -24.89
CA ALA A 499 35.82 -5.07 -26.24
C ALA A 499 35.95 -3.78 -27.08
N LEU A 500 36.51 -3.93 -28.28
CA LEU A 500 36.51 -2.94 -29.34
C LEU A 500 35.79 -3.50 -30.58
N SER A 501 34.90 -2.71 -31.17
CA SER A 501 34.18 -3.02 -32.42
C SER A 501 35.14 -3.30 -33.58
N GLY A 502 34.66 -3.88 -34.68
CA GLY A 502 35.54 -4.19 -35.82
C GLY A 502 34.80 -4.62 -37.08
N ASN A 503 35.49 -5.42 -37.88
CA ASN A 503 34.98 -5.98 -39.13
C ASN A 503 35.46 -7.44 -39.31
N THR A 504 35.61 -8.20 -38.23
CA THR A 504 36.20 -9.55 -38.29
C THR A 504 35.17 -10.64 -38.61
N GLY A 505 35.59 -11.75 -39.23
CA GLY A 505 34.70 -12.83 -39.64
C GLY A 505 33.97 -12.51 -40.95
N ARG A 506 32.71 -12.90 -41.08
CA ARG A 506 31.89 -12.62 -42.27
C ARG A 506 31.05 -11.37 -42.04
N SER A 507 31.61 -10.22 -42.42
CA SER A 507 30.98 -8.90 -42.32
C SER A 507 31.16 -8.12 -43.63
N THR A 508 30.26 -7.17 -43.92
CA THR A 508 30.32 -6.29 -45.10
C THR A 508 31.02 -4.96 -44.83
N GLY A 509 31.13 -4.54 -43.57
CA GLY A 509 31.73 -3.26 -43.16
C GLY A 509 31.84 -3.16 -41.65
N ALA A 510 32.58 -2.18 -41.13
CA ALA A 510 32.79 -2.05 -39.68
C ALA A 510 31.47 -1.78 -38.94
N HIS A 511 31.15 -2.66 -37.99
CA HIS A 511 29.94 -2.57 -37.17
C HIS A 511 30.08 -3.43 -35.89
N LEU A 512 29.12 -3.27 -34.97
CA LEU A 512 28.88 -4.20 -33.87
C LEU A 512 27.56 -4.93 -34.13
N HIS A 513 27.59 -6.26 -34.26
CA HIS A 513 26.41 -7.11 -34.16
C HIS A 513 26.20 -7.45 -32.68
N TYR A 514 25.07 -7.02 -32.11
CA TYR A 514 24.71 -7.16 -30.71
C TYR A 514 23.45 -8.03 -30.55
N GLU A 515 23.53 -9.12 -29.78
CA GLU A 515 22.37 -9.95 -29.43
C GLU A 515 22.05 -9.85 -27.94
N VAL A 516 20.76 -9.74 -27.60
CA VAL A 516 20.23 -9.96 -26.26
C VAL A 516 19.46 -11.29 -26.23
N ILE A 517 19.67 -12.07 -25.18
CA ILE A 517 19.04 -13.37 -24.96
C ILE A 517 18.34 -13.32 -23.60
N ALA A 518 17.00 -13.40 -23.63
CA ALA A 518 16.14 -13.45 -22.45
C ALA A 518 15.47 -14.84 -22.38
N ASN A 519 15.50 -15.48 -21.20
CA ASN A 519 14.91 -16.82 -20.98
C ASN A 519 15.33 -17.86 -22.05
N GLY A 520 16.57 -17.79 -22.51
CA GLY A 520 17.13 -18.68 -23.55
C GLY A 520 16.83 -18.28 -25.01
N ASN A 521 15.89 -17.37 -25.24
CA ASN A 521 15.47 -16.92 -26.57
C ASN A 521 16.20 -15.64 -27.00
N ARG A 522 16.55 -15.53 -28.29
CA ARG A 522 17.08 -14.27 -28.85
C ARG A 522 15.91 -13.32 -29.06
N VAL A 523 16.04 -12.10 -28.56
CA VAL A 523 14.98 -11.07 -28.57
C VAL A 523 15.48 -9.81 -29.24
N ASP A 524 14.55 -8.95 -29.69
CA ASP A 524 14.91 -7.63 -30.20
C ASP A 524 15.40 -6.76 -29.04
N ALA A 525 16.72 -6.56 -28.97
CA ALA A 525 17.37 -5.74 -27.96
C ALA A 525 16.83 -4.31 -27.87
N MET A 526 16.25 -3.78 -28.96
CA MET A 526 15.72 -2.41 -29.03
C MET A 526 14.25 -2.31 -28.60
N ARG A 527 13.56 -3.44 -28.37
CA ARG A 527 12.13 -3.51 -28.05
C ARG A 527 11.78 -4.40 -26.86
N VAL A 528 12.68 -5.28 -26.44
CA VAL A 528 12.47 -6.10 -25.23
C VAL A 528 12.42 -5.18 -24.01
N ASP A 529 11.51 -5.48 -23.10
CA ASP A 529 11.46 -4.85 -21.80
C ASP A 529 12.70 -5.23 -21.01
N LEU A 530 13.42 -4.23 -20.51
CA LEU A 530 14.69 -4.38 -19.83
C LEU A 530 14.55 -3.71 -18.47
N PRO A 531 15.17 -4.27 -17.40
CA PRO A 531 15.35 -3.53 -16.15
C PRO A 531 16.35 -2.40 -16.41
N GLU A 532 15.90 -1.29 -17.00
CA GLU A 532 16.67 -0.07 -17.09
C GLU A 532 16.95 0.47 -15.69
N ASN A 533 17.90 1.41 -15.55
CA ASN A 533 18.13 2.09 -14.28
C ASN A 533 16.97 3.04 -13.96
N GLN A 534 15.84 2.47 -13.54
CA GLN A 534 14.65 3.18 -13.08
C GLN A 534 14.93 3.71 -11.68
N SER A 535 15.85 4.67 -11.57
CA SER A 535 15.95 5.53 -10.40
C SER A 535 14.82 6.55 -10.44
N LEU A 536 14.17 6.78 -9.30
CA LEU A 536 13.18 7.83 -9.17
C LEU A 536 13.83 9.19 -9.43
N SER A 537 13.09 10.10 -10.07
CA SER A 537 13.59 11.45 -10.40
C SER A 537 12.48 12.50 -10.31
N GLY A 538 12.88 13.77 -10.17
CA GLY A 538 11.95 14.90 -10.10
C GLY A 538 10.92 14.74 -8.97
N PRO A 539 9.63 15.04 -9.22
CA PRO A 539 8.58 14.97 -8.20
C PRO A 539 8.43 13.59 -7.53
N ALA A 540 8.60 12.49 -8.28
CA ALA A 540 8.47 11.13 -7.74
C ALA A 540 9.54 10.83 -6.69
N LEU A 541 10.78 11.29 -6.91
CA LEU A 541 11.85 11.16 -5.91
C LEU A 541 11.55 11.97 -4.65
N ALA A 542 11.01 13.18 -4.79
CA ALA A 542 10.66 14.05 -3.66
C ALA A 542 9.47 13.50 -2.84
N ALA A 543 8.49 12.88 -3.51
CA ALA A 543 7.39 12.18 -2.84
C ALA A 543 7.91 10.96 -2.07
N PHE A 544 8.66 10.08 -2.75
CA PHE A 544 9.26 8.89 -2.14
C PHE A 544 10.14 9.22 -0.93
N LYS A 545 11.02 10.24 -1.02
CA LYS A 545 11.87 10.61 0.12
C LYS A 545 11.07 11.04 1.35
N ARG A 546 9.95 11.76 1.16
CA ARG A 546 9.03 12.17 2.23
C ARG A 546 8.28 10.98 2.85
N GLU A 547 7.93 9.97 2.05
CA GLU A 547 7.29 8.73 2.54
C GLU A 547 8.30 7.82 3.27
N ALA A 548 9.53 7.76 2.78
CA ALA A 548 10.59 6.91 3.31
C ALA A 548 11.15 7.42 4.66
N GLU A 549 11.21 8.73 4.87
CA GLU A 549 11.73 9.38 6.09
C GLU A 549 11.19 8.76 7.41
N PRO A 550 9.86 8.66 7.65
CA PRO A 550 9.34 8.02 8.87
C PRO A 550 9.65 6.52 8.96
N MET A 551 9.79 5.82 7.84
CA MET A 551 10.16 4.39 7.83
C MET A 551 11.64 4.19 8.20
N LEU A 552 12.51 5.08 7.72
CA LEU A 552 13.94 5.08 8.03
C LEU A 552 14.18 5.43 9.51
N ALA A 553 13.50 6.45 10.04
CA ALA A 553 13.56 6.79 11.47
C ALA A 553 13.14 5.60 12.37
N ARG A 554 12.12 4.83 11.96
CA ARG A 554 11.72 3.59 12.66
C ARG A 554 12.80 2.51 12.64
N LEU A 555 13.58 2.39 11.56
CA LEU A 555 14.72 1.47 11.49
C LEU A 555 15.94 1.96 12.31
N GLU A 556 16.09 3.27 12.52
CA GLU A 556 17.25 3.82 13.24
C GLU A 556 17.10 3.75 14.77
N ASN A 557 15.92 4.01 15.31
CA ASN A 557 15.71 4.17 16.75
C ASN A 557 15.91 2.89 17.58
N ASP A 558 15.72 1.70 17.00
CA ASP A 558 15.67 0.43 17.75
C ASP A 558 17.04 -0.30 17.86
N GLY A 559 18.14 0.46 17.81
CA GLY A 559 19.46 -0.02 18.26
C GLY A 559 19.49 -0.39 19.75
N SER A 560 18.44 -0.02 20.48
CA SER A 560 18.14 -0.40 21.86
C SER A 560 16.65 -0.76 21.97
N THR A 561 16.33 -1.87 22.65
CA THR A 561 14.99 -2.26 23.18
C THR A 561 13.83 -2.62 22.22
N SER A 562 13.84 -3.87 21.75
CA SER A 562 12.68 -4.76 21.50
C SER A 562 11.31 -4.14 21.14
N ALA A 563 11.00 -4.17 19.84
CA ALA A 563 9.67 -4.51 19.30
C ALA A 563 8.46 -3.75 19.90
N ILE A 564 8.41 -2.44 19.64
CA ILE A 564 7.22 -1.62 19.92
C ILE A 564 6.20 -1.83 18.79
N ALA A 565 5.02 -2.36 19.11
CA ALA A 565 3.86 -2.30 18.22
C ALA A 565 3.22 -0.91 18.35
N GLN A 566 3.06 -0.18 17.24
CA GLN A 566 2.31 1.08 17.21
C GLN A 566 1.23 1.01 16.13
N ALA A 567 0.00 1.34 16.53
CA ALA A 567 -1.11 1.57 15.64
C ALA A 567 -0.92 2.93 14.92
N SER A 568 -1.17 2.95 13.61
CA SER A 568 -1.13 4.18 12.82
C SER A 568 -2.51 4.83 12.78
N THR A 569 -2.81 5.70 13.74
CA THR A 569 -4.04 6.50 13.72
C THR A 569 -4.03 7.44 12.51
N ARG A 570 -4.86 7.15 11.49
CA ARG A 570 -5.14 8.13 10.43
C ARG A 570 -5.96 9.26 11.02
N GLN A 571 -5.37 10.45 11.10
CA GLN A 571 -6.04 11.65 11.54
C GLN A 571 -7.11 12.02 10.50
N SER A 572 -8.38 11.74 10.81
CA SER A 572 -9.51 12.30 10.09
C SER A 572 -9.45 13.83 10.22
N GLY A 573 -9.50 14.53 9.10
CA GLY A 573 -9.60 15.99 9.10
C GLY A 573 -10.88 16.41 9.80
N ASP A 574 -10.72 17.12 10.91
CA ASP A 574 -11.77 17.88 11.56
C ASP A 574 -11.92 19.17 10.74
N ASP A 575 -13.06 19.34 10.06
CA ASP A 575 -13.37 20.54 9.29
C ASP A 575 -14.73 21.07 9.77
N SER A 576 -14.79 22.39 9.94
CA SER A 576 -15.71 23.08 10.89
C SER A 576 -17.11 23.41 10.37
#